data_AF-A0A089KQB2-F1
#
_entry.id   AF-A0A089KQB2-F1
#
_cell.length_a   1.000
_cell.length_b   1.000
_cell.length_c   1.000
_cell.angle_alpha   90.00
_cell.angle_beta   90.00
_cell.angle_gamma   90.00
#
_symmetry.space_group_name_H-M   'P 1'
#
loop_
_entity.id
_entity.type
_entity.pdbx_description
1 polymer ?
#
loop_
_entity_poly.entity_id
_entity_poly.type
_entity_poly.pdbx_seq_one_letter_code
_entity_poly.pdbx_strand_id
1 'polypeptide(L)'
;MSKNIVVQGYSEFQSGDYDVIDVMGAGLVCGNLQADVIDVNGSLEVNGNISASSIDVLGGITCKGVISTQTLEISGGLEAEGLLAKSITMNISSYTSINHISAEFLKITINHGCGVLKFDLLQDGILQKKENEHMKEGEIVFHHVVLKDFVLVRY
;
A
#
# COMPACT_ATOMS: atom_id res chain seq x y z
N MET A 1 -26.16 6.56 -10.94
CA MET A 1 -26.04 7.38 -9.71
C MET A 1 -24.63 7.15 -9.22
N SER A 2 -23.92 8.22 -8.87
CA SER A 2 -22.59 8.06 -8.31
C SER A 2 -22.66 7.54 -6.88
N LYS A 3 -21.84 6.55 -6.54
CA LYS A 3 -21.75 5.97 -5.20
C LYS A 3 -20.48 6.47 -4.53
N ASN A 4 -20.62 7.54 -3.74
CA ASN A 4 -19.51 8.14 -3.00
C ASN A 4 -19.64 7.85 -1.51
N ILE A 5 -18.52 7.58 -0.86
CA ILE A 5 -18.42 7.39 0.60
C ILE A 5 -17.49 8.45 1.16
N VAL A 6 -17.90 9.07 2.27
CA VAL A 6 -17.07 10.00 3.04
C VAL A 6 -17.08 9.56 4.50
N VAL A 7 -15.90 9.35 5.08
CA VAL A 7 -15.71 8.90 6.47
C VAL A 7 -14.93 9.96 7.24
N GLN A 8 -15.62 10.73 8.10
CA GLN A 8 -14.99 11.82 8.89
C GLN A 8 -14.49 11.37 10.27
N GLY A 9 -15.12 10.35 10.84
CA GLY A 9 -14.77 9.75 12.13
C GLY A 9 -14.47 8.26 11.96
N TYR A 10 -14.93 7.43 12.88
CA TYR A 10 -14.97 5.98 12.64
C TYR A 10 -16.23 5.60 11.87
N SER A 11 -16.12 4.76 10.84
CA SER A 11 -17.27 4.21 10.13
C SER A 11 -16.96 2.83 9.56
N GLU A 12 -17.87 1.90 9.77
CA GLU A 12 -17.92 0.65 9.01
C GLU A 12 -18.90 0.82 7.86
N PHE A 13 -18.49 0.42 6.66
CA PHE A 13 -19.36 0.48 5.49
C PHE A 13 -19.30 -0.81 4.68
N GLN A 14 -20.35 -1.03 3.89
CA GLN A 14 -20.52 -2.28 3.17
C GLN A 14 -19.47 -2.45 2.08
N SER A 15 -19.11 -3.69 1.79
CA SER A 15 -18.37 -4.04 0.57
C SER A 15 -19.19 -3.70 -0.67
N GLY A 16 -18.52 -3.33 -1.76
CA GLY A 16 -19.18 -3.10 -3.04
C GLY A 16 -18.38 -2.19 -3.96
N ASP A 17 -19.06 -1.77 -5.02
CA ASP A 17 -18.55 -0.86 -6.04
C ASP A 17 -18.95 0.59 -5.72
N TYR A 18 -17.94 1.44 -5.66
CA TYR A 18 -18.02 2.88 -5.44
C TYR A 18 -17.35 3.64 -6.57
N ASP A 19 -17.66 4.91 -6.74
CA ASP A 19 -16.86 5.76 -7.63
C ASP A 19 -15.72 6.39 -6.82
N VAL A 20 -16.06 7.02 -5.69
CA VAL A 20 -15.11 7.71 -4.82
C VAL A 20 -15.27 7.30 -3.36
N ILE A 21 -14.16 7.03 -2.70
CA ILE A 21 -14.11 6.79 -1.25
C ILE A 21 -13.12 7.77 -0.66
N ASP A 22 -13.59 8.62 0.24
CA ASP A 22 -12.78 9.59 0.99
C ASP A 22 -12.82 9.25 2.50
N VAL A 23 -11.68 8.87 3.05
CA VAL A 23 -11.53 8.48 4.46
C VAL A 23 -10.65 9.49 5.19
N MET A 24 -11.27 10.45 5.87
CA MET A 24 -10.60 11.43 6.72
C MET A 24 -10.36 10.93 8.16
N GLY A 25 -11.11 9.91 8.59
CA GLY A 25 -11.01 9.29 9.91
C GLY A 25 -10.52 7.84 9.84
N ALA A 26 -11.35 6.91 10.29
CA ALA A 26 -11.08 5.49 10.28
C ALA A 26 -12.21 4.70 9.59
N GLY A 27 -11.90 4.05 8.47
CA GLY A 27 -12.83 3.22 7.71
C GLY A 27 -12.60 1.73 7.95
N LEU A 28 -13.67 0.95 8.09
CA LEU A 28 -13.62 -0.51 8.10
C LEU A 28 -14.55 -1.09 7.03
N VAL A 29 -14.03 -2.05 6.26
CA VAL A 29 -14.80 -2.82 5.27
C VAL A 29 -14.58 -4.31 5.51
N CYS A 30 -15.64 -5.05 5.86
CA CYS A 30 -15.54 -6.48 6.15
C CYS A 30 -15.34 -7.39 4.92
N GLY A 31 -15.49 -6.86 3.70
CA GLY A 31 -15.37 -7.62 2.45
C GLY A 31 -14.45 -6.96 1.43
N ASN A 32 -14.66 -7.29 0.16
CA ASN A 32 -13.91 -6.67 -0.94
C ASN A 32 -14.35 -5.22 -1.16
N LEU A 33 -13.40 -4.38 -1.51
CA LEU A 33 -13.63 -2.97 -1.81
C LEU A 33 -13.24 -2.69 -3.27
N GLN A 34 -14.17 -2.14 -4.04
CA GLN A 34 -13.92 -1.69 -5.40
C GLN A 34 -14.30 -0.21 -5.53
N ALA A 35 -13.40 0.60 -6.08
CA ALA A 35 -13.66 2.02 -6.34
C ALA A 35 -12.90 2.52 -7.57
N ASP A 36 -13.29 3.64 -8.17
CA ASP A 36 -12.41 4.31 -9.13
C ASP A 36 -11.28 5.04 -8.40
N VAL A 37 -11.62 5.79 -7.34
CA VAL A 37 -10.69 6.57 -6.53
C VAL A 37 -10.87 6.27 -5.05
N ILE A 38 -9.76 6.05 -4.35
CA ILE A 38 -9.71 5.90 -2.89
C ILE A 38 -8.69 6.90 -2.34
N ASP A 39 -9.17 7.84 -1.54
CA ASP A 39 -8.36 8.83 -0.83
C ASP A 39 -8.46 8.57 0.68
N VAL A 40 -7.32 8.41 1.36
CA VAL A 40 -7.28 8.08 2.80
C VAL A 40 -6.37 9.07 3.52
N ASN A 41 -6.97 10.03 4.23
CA ASN A 41 -6.31 10.97 5.14
C ASN A 41 -6.40 10.53 6.61
N GLY A 42 -6.31 9.22 6.84
CA GLY A 42 -6.50 8.60 8.14
C GLY A 42 -6.10 7.12 8.10
N SER A 43 -7.02 6.23 8.43
CA SER A 43 -6.77 4.77 8.36
C SER A 43 -7.92 4.04 7.66
N LEU A 44 -7.59 3.10 6.78
CA LEU A 44 -8.57 2.22 6.15
C LEU A 44 -8.18 0.75 6.36
N GLU A 45 -9.08 -0.01 6.99
CA GLU A 45 -8.96 -1.46 7.12
C GLU A 45 -9.97 -2.17 6.20
N VAL A 46 -9.46 -3.10 5.39
CA VAL A 46 -10.25 -3.91 4.46
C VAL A 46 -9.93 -5.38 4.69
N ASN A 47 -10.94 -6.15 5.09
CA ASN A 47 -10.80 -7.59 5.38
C ASN A 47 -10.84 -8.46 4.12
N GLY A 48 -11.07 -7.88 2.94
CA GLY A 48 -10.97 -8.53 1.64
C GLY A 48 -9.87 -7.94 0.76
N ASN A 49 -10.11 -7.96 -0.54
CA ASN A 49 -9.24 -7.33 -1.55
C ASN A 49 -9.65 -5.87 -1.79
N ILE A 50 -8.70 -5.05 -2.24
CA ILE A 50 -8.96 -3.69 -2.74
C ILE A 50 -8.68 -3.69 -4.25
N SER A 51 -9.63 -3.22 -5.05
CA SER A 51 -9.43 -2.93 -6.47
C SER A 51 -9.76 -1.48 -6.74
N ALA A 52 -8.81 -0.70 -7.25
CA ALA A 52 -9.08 0.67 -7.65
C ALA A 52 -8.36 1.12 -8.91
N SER A 53 -8.75 2.26 -9.47
CA SER A 53 -7.92 2.90 -10.52
C SER A 53 -6.78 3.69 -9.88
N SER A 54 -7.08 4.48 -8.84
CA SER A 54 -6.10 5.24 -8.08
C SER A 54 -6.34 5.13 -6.58
N ILE A 55 -5.24 5.04 -5.83
CA ILE A 55 -5.24 5.06 -4.36
C ILE A 55 -4.21 6.09 -3.89
N ASP A 56 -4.65 7.08 -3.12
CA ASP A 56 -3.80 8.06 -2.42
C ASP A 56 -4.02 7.95 -0.91
N VAL A 57 -2.92 7.89 -0.16
CA VAL A 57 -2.95 7.62 1.28
C VAL A 57 -1.99 8.53 2.02
N LEU A 58 -2.54 9.35 2.90
CA LEU A 58 -1.85 10.07 3.96
C LEU A 58 -2.27 9.46 5.30
N GLY A 59 -1.53 8.44 5.76
CA GLY A 59 -1.86 7.71 6.99
C GLY A 59 -1.55 6.22 6.90
N GLY A 60 -2.57 5.36 6.80
CA GLY A 60 -2.31 3.93 6.65
C GLY A 60 -3.45 3.11 6.06
N ILE A 61 -3.06 2.01 5.42
CA ILE A 61 -3.99 1.00 4.93
C ILE A 61 -3.58 -0.38 5.46
N THR A 62 -4.57 -1.12 5.95
CA THR A 62 -4.44 -2.56 6.24
C THR A 62 -5.41 -3.31 5.37
N CYS A 63 -4.89 -4.08 4.43
CA CYS A 63 -5.66 -4.97 3.55
C CYS A 63 -5.32 -6.42 3.92
N LYS A 64 -6.32 -7.23 4.28
CA LYS A 64 -6.07 -8.67 4.55
C LYS A 64 -5.88 -9.48 3.27
N GLY A 65 -6.17 -8.91 2.11
CA GLY A 65 -5.99 -9.52 0.80
C GLY A 65 -5.01 -8.76 -0.08
N VAL A 66 -5.29 -8.80 -1.38
CA VAL A 66 -4.48 -8.15 -2.42
C VAL A 66 -5.05 -6.77 -2.75
N ILE A 67 -4.16 -5.80 -2.88
CA ILE A 67 -4.44 -4.48 -3.44
C ILE A 67 -4.05 -4.52 -4.92
N SER A 68 -5.01 -4.27 -5.80
CA SER A 68 -4.82 -4.17 -7.25
C SER A 68 -5.20 -2.75 -7.71
N THR A 69 -4.24 -1.99 -8.22
CA THR A 69 -4.51 -0.61 -8.67
C THR A 69 -3.69 -0.22 -9.90
N GLN A 70 -4.03 0.87 -10.59
CA GLN A 70 -3.12 1.42 -11.60
C GLN A 70 -2.03 2.25 -10.92
N THR A 71 -2.44 3.13 -10.00
CA THR A 71 -1.55 4.01 -9.25
C THR A 71 -1.78 3.86 -7.75
N LEU A 72 -0.68 3.75 -7.00
CA LEU A 72 -0.69 3.86 -5.54
C LEU A 72 0.33 4.91 -5.12
N GLU A 73 -0.13 5.91 -4.38
CA GLU A 73 0.73 6.81 -3.62
C GLU A 73 0.40 6.64 -2.13
N ILE A 74 1.43 6.41 -1.32
CA ILE A 74 1.25 6.34 0.13
C ILE A 74 2.36 7.07 0.85
N SER A 75 1.96 7.89 1.81
CA SER A 75 2.83 8.46 2.83
C SER A 75 2.37 7.98 4.20
N GLY A 76 3.06 6.99 4.76
CA GLY A 76 2.50 6.27 5.90
C GLY A 76 2.97 4.84 6.10
N GLY A 77 2.00 3.96 6.41
CA GLY A 77 2.19 2.52 6.59
C GLY A 77 1.22 1.69 5.76
N LEU A 78 1.69 0.56 5.24
CA LEU A 78 0.89 -0.34 4.41
C LEU A 78 1.08 -1.80 4.83
N GLU A 79 -0.02 -2.46 5.14
CA GLU A 79 -0.04 -3.91 5.35
C GLU A 79 -0.94 -4.57 4.31
N ALA A 80 -0.41 -5.55 3.57
CA ALA A 80 -1.18 -6.29 2.57
C ALA A 80 -0.60 -7.69 2.32
N GLU A 81 -1.44 -8.64 1.93
CA GLU A 81 -0.94 -9.93 1.40
C GLU A 81 -0.25 -9.72 0.05
N GLY A 82 -0.78 -8.83 -0.79
CA GLY A 82 -0.16 -8.51 -2.07
C GLY A 82 -0.46 -7.11 -2.55
N LEU A 83 0.45 -6.56 -3.35
CA LEU A 83 0.31 -5.27 -4.01
C LEU A 83 0.68 -5.41 -5.48
N LEU A 84 -0.32 -5.24 -6.35
CA LEU A 84 -0.20 -5.30 -7.80
C LEU A 84 -0.56 -3.93 -8.36
N ALA A 85 0.40 -3.23 -8.96
CA ALA A 85 0.08 -1.95 -9.60
C ALA A 85 0.98 -1.61 -10.77
N LYS A 86 0.56 -0.68 -11.63
CA LYS A 86 1.47 -0.17 -12.67
C LYS A 86 2.53 0.72 -12.06
N SER A 87 2.11 1.71 -11.25
CA SER A 87 3.00 2.66 -10.60
C SER A 87 2.75 2.71 -9.10
N ILE A 88 3.80 2.60 -8.32
CA ILE A 88 3.76 2.71 -6.86
C ILE A 88 4.80 3.73 -6.39
N THR A 89 4.37 4.66 -5.56
CA THR A 89 5.25 5.56 -4.80
C THR A 89 4.96 5.39 -3.32
N MET A 90 5.93 4.89 -2.56
CA MET A 90 5.82 4.72 -1.10
C MET A 90 6.78 5.66 -0.38
N ASN A 91 6.26 6.59 0.41
CA ASN A 91 7.00 7.34 1.41
C ASN A 91 6.72 6.71 2.78
N ILE A 92 7.56 5.76 3.16
CA ILE A 92 7.35 4.90 4.33
C ILE A 92 7.81 5.64 5.59
N SER A 93 6.85 5.89 6.48
CA SER A 93 7.07 6.49 7.80
C SER A 93 6.58 5.60 8.95
N SER A 94 5.77 4.59 8.63
CA SER A 94 5.15 3.67 9.58
C SER A 94 5.42 2.21 9.23
N TYR A 95 4.97 1.29 10.09
CA TYR A 95 5.09 -0.14 9.83
C TYR A 95 4.53 -0.47 8.45
N THR A 96 5.28 -1.26 7.69
CA THR A 96 4.91 -1.67 6.34
C THR A 96 5.35 -3.11 6.14
N SER A 97 4.41 -3.96 5.75
CA SER A 97 4.61 -5.39 5.52
C SER A 97 3.75 -5.86 4.36
N ILE A 98 4.39 -6.32 3.28
CA ILE A 98 3.72 -6.79 2.08
C ILE A 98 4.39 -8.09 1.62
N ASN A 99 3.62 -9.17 1.54
CA ASN A 99 4.22 -10.48 1.21
C ASN A 99 4.68 -10.54 -0.25
N HIS A 100 3.96 -9.87 -1.15
CA HIS A 100 4.29 -9.84 -2.58
C HIS A 100 3.99 -8.48 -3.21
N ILE A 101 4.96 -7.90 -3.92
CA ILE A 101 4.77 -6.68 -4.72
C ILE A 101 5.12 -6.98 -6.17
N SER A 102 4.27 -6.56 -7.11
CA SER A 102 4.57 -6.58 -8.54
C SER A 102 4.19 -5.23 -9.16
N ALA A 103 5.15 -4.56 -9.80
CA ALA A 103 4.88 -3.29 -10.47
C ALA A 103 5.77 -2.97 -11.67
N GLU A 104 5.27 -2.17 -12.60
CA GLU A 104 6.05 -1.62 -13.71
C GLU A 104 6.99 -0.51 -13.24
N PHE A 105 6.57 0.27 -12.23
CA PHE A 105 7.36 1.29 -11.56
C PHE A 105 7.12 1.23 -10.06
N LEU A 106 8.20 1.20 -9.29
CA LEU A 106 8.15 1.24 -7.82
C LEU A 106 9.21 2.20 -7.30
N LYS A 107 8.77 3.26 -6.65
CA LYS A 107 9.61 4.20 -5.91
C LYS A 107 9.36 4.04 -4.41
N ILE A 108 10.44 3.97 -3.64
CA ILE A 108 10.39 3.79 -2.19
C ILE A 108 11.31 4.82 -1.54
N THR A 109 10.75 5.62 -0.65
CA THR A 109 11.47 6.55 0.22
C THR A 109 11.25 6.10 1.66
N ILE A 110 12.31 5.89 2.43
CA ILE A 110 12.20 5.55 3.85
C ILE A 110 12.57 6.79 4.66
N ASN A 111 11.65 7.26 5.50
CA ASN A 111 11.90 8.41 6.36
C ASN A 111 12.91 8.08 7.47
N HIS A 112 13.65 9.09 7.93
CA HIS A 112 14.64 8.95 9.00
C HIS A 112 14.09 8.23 10.24
N GLY A 113 14.87 7.29 10.78
CA GLY A 113 14.55 6.58 12.02
C GLY A 113 13.46 5.52 11.88
N CYS A 114 12.95 5.25 10.67
CA CYS A 114 11.87 4.28 10.47
C CYS A 114 12.31 2.83 10.52
N GLY A 115 13.60 2.52 10.27
CA GLY A 115 14.13 1.16 10.38
C GLY A 115 14.93 0.69 9.17
N VAL A 116 15.09 -0.63 9.08
CA VAL A 116 15.77 -1.35 8.00
C VAL A 116 14.73 -2.00 7.10
N LEU A 117 14.79 -1.73 5.79
CA LEU A 117 13.94 -2.39 4.81
C LEU A 117 14.56 -3.71 4.34
N LYS A 118 13.77 -4.78 4.39
CA LYS A 118 14.11 -6.13 3.95
C LYS A 118 13.14 -6.58 2.86
N PHE A 119 13.65 -7.24 1.83
CA PHE A 119 12.84 -7.88 0.78
C PHE A 119 13.67 -8.87 -0.03
N ASP A 120 13.00 -9.83 -0.65
CA ASP A 120 13.56 -10.71 -1.66
C ASP A 120 13.20 -10.20 -3.05
N LEU A 121 14.21 -9.92 -3.88
CA LEU A 121 14.05 -9.44 -5.25
C LEU A 121 14.06 -10.62 -6.23
N LEU A 122 13.00 -10.77 -7.03
CA LEU A 122 12.93 -11.74 -8.11
C LEU A 122 13.34 -11.09 -9.44
N GLN A 123 14.52 -11.45 -9.97
CA GLN A 123 15.02 -10.99 -11.27
C GLN A 123 15.48 -12.19 -12.08
N ASP A 124 15.05 -12.29 -13.34
CA ASP A 124 15.41 -13.37 -14.27
C ASP A 124 15.17 -14.78 -13.72
N GLY A 125 14.11 -14.94 -12.90
CA GLY A 125 13.78 -16.21 -12.24
C GLY A 125 14.64 -16.55 -11.01
N ILE A 126 15.55 -15.66 -10.60
CA ILE A 126 16.44 -15.84 -9.45
C ILE A 126 15.96 -14.95 -8.30
N LEU A 127 15.81 -15.54 -7.11
CA LEU A 127 15.52 -14.81 -5.87
C LEU A 127 16.83 -14.33 -5.22
N GLN A 128 16.93 -13.03 -5.00
CA GLN A 128 18.05 -12.39 -4.31
C GLN A 128 17.55 -11.75 -3.02
N LYS A 129 18.03 -12.21 -1.87
CA LYS A 129 17.74 -11.54 -0.60
C LYS A 129 18.41 -10.17 -0.56
N LYS A 130 17.65 -9.13 -0.23
CA LYS A 130 18.14 -7.76 -0.03
C LYS A 130 17.80 -7.32 1.38
N GLU A 131 18.84 -7.01 2.14
CA GLU A 131 18.71 -6.33 3.43
C GLU A 131 19.47 -5.02 3.31
N ASN A 132 18.75 -3.88 3.37
CA ASN A 132 19.37 -2.58 3.30
C ASN A 132 19.74 -2.10 4.72
N GLU A 133 20.82 -2.65 5.27
CA GLU A 133 21.28 -2.43 6.65
C GLU A 133 21.55 -0.96 7.01
N HIS A 134 21.76 -0.07 6.03
CA HIS A 134 22.02 1.36 6.27
C HIS A 134 21.45 2.26 5.16
N MET A 135 20.13 2.39 5.08
CA MET A 135 19.54 3.59 4.48
C MET A 135 19.30 4.63 5.58
N LYS A 136 20.30 5.48 5.83
CA LYS A 136 20.09 6.64 6.70
C LYS A 136 19.22 7.72 6.03
N GLU A 137 19.23 7.77 4.70
CA GLU A 137 18.37 8.55 3.79
C GLU A 137 18.46 7.83 2.44
N GLY A 138 17.35 7.54 1.77
CA GLY A 138 17.44 6.88 0.47
C GLY A 138 16.13 6.71 -0.26
N GLU A 139 16.16 7.06 -1.54
CA GLU A 139 15.14 6.72 -2.53
C GLU A 139 15.63 5.48 -3.30
N ILE A 140 14.78 4.46 -3.42
CA ILE A 140 15.00 3.29 -4.28
C ILE A 140 13.98 3.35 -5.40
N VAL A 141 14.43 3.17 -6.63
CA VAL A 141 13.57 3.10 -7.81
C VAL A 141 13.80 1.78 -8.53
N PHE A 142 12.70 1.10 -8.85
CA PHE A 142 12.69 -0.07 -9.69
C PHE A 142 11.81 0.14 -10.92
N HIS A 143 12.18 -0.52 -12.01
CA HIS A 143 11.37 -0.68 -13.21
C HIS A 143 11.12 -2.17 -13.45
N HIS A 144 9.87 -2.57 -13.68
CA HIS A 144 9.42 -3.96 -13.82
C HIS A 144 9.97 -4.87 -12.72
N VAL A 145 9.36 -4.79 -11.54
CA VAL A 145 9.86 -5.42 -10.32
C VAL A 145 8.87 -6.41 -9.75
N VAL A 146 9.42 -7.49 -9.18
CA VAL A 146 8.70 -8.40 -8.30
C VAL A 146 9.49 -8.53 -7.00
N LEU A 147 8.89 -8.10 -5.89
CA LEU A 147 9.44 -8.22 -4.54
C LEU A 147 8.64 -9.25 -3.74
N LYS A 148 9.30 -9.92 -2.80
CA LYS A 148 8.70 -10.79 -1.79
C LYS A 148 9.18 -10.41 -0.40
N ASP A 149 8.40 -10.78 0.61
CA ASP A 149 8.75 -10.59 2.03
C ASP A 149 9.18 -9.14 2.32
N PHE A 150 8.44 -8.18 1.76
CA PHE A 150 8.75 -6.76 1.88
C PHE A 150 8.36 -6.25 3.26
N VAL A 151 9.34 -5.98 4.11
CA VAL A 151 9.10 -5.59 5.51
C VAL A 151 10.03 -4.47 5.93
N LEU A 152 9.45 -3.42 6.51
CA LEU A 152 10.21 -2.42 7.26
C LEU A 152 10.36 -2.88 8.73
N VAL A 153 11.58 -3.24 9.12
CA VAL A 153 11.92 -3.65 10.48
C VAL A 153 12.40 -2.44 11.26
N ARG A 154 11.63 -2.02 12.27
CA ARG A 154 12.03 -0.92 13.19
C ARG A 154 13.21 -1.37 14.07
N TYR A 155 14.10 -0.43 14.39
CA TYR A 155 15.16 -0.62 15.39
C TYR A 155 14.60 -0.72 16.82
#